data_AF-A0A949S5S6-F1
#
_entry.id   AF-A0A949S5S6-F1
#
_cell.length_a   1.000
_cell.length_b   1.000
_cell.length_c   1.000
_cell.angle_alpha   90.00
_cell.angle_beta   90.00
_cell.angle_gamma   90.00
#
_symmetry.space_group_name_H-M   'P 1'
#
loop_
_entity.id
_entity.type
_entity.pdbx_description
1 polymer ?
#
loop_
_entity_poly.entity_id
_entity_poly.type
_entity_poly.pdbx_seq_one_letter_code
_entity_poly.pdbx_strand_id
1 'polypeptide(L)' 'MAKKKETVENPVSNFRKSFKRLEEILDKLENEVEDESLEEIVKNYKEGLTLLKECRKMLAEAELQIEKISTEDKN' A
#
# COMPACT_ATOMS: atom_id res chain seq x y z
N MET A 1 -0.15 16.06 -31.79
CA MET A 1 0.37 14.79 -31.24
C MET A 1 0.34 14.88 -29.71
N ALA A 2 0.01 13.76 -29.05
CA ALA A 2 0.06 13.48 -27.61
C ALA A 2 -0.88 14.26 -26.66
N LYS A 3 -2.10 13.72 -26.47
CA LYS A 3 -2.89 13.91 -25.24
C LYS A 3 -2.08 13.38 -24.06
N LYS A 4 -1.72 14.25 -23.13
CA LYS A 4 -1.17 13.93 -21.81
C LYS A 4 -2.20 13.06 -21.09
N LYS A 5 -1.90 11.77 -20.98
CA LYS A 5 -2.76 10.77 -20.32
C LYS A 5 -2.63 11.00 -18.81
N GLU A 6 -3.47 11.85 -18.26
CA GLU A 6 -3.66 11.96 -16.81
C GLU A 6 -4.15 10.60 -16.32
N THR A 7 -3.24 9.82 -15.73
CA THR A 7 -3.58 8.59 -15.03
C THR A 7 -4.30 8.99 -13.75
N VAL A 8 -5.63 9.01 -13.79
CA VAL A 8 -6.47 9.03 -12.60
C VAL A 8 -6.16 7.76 -11.82
N GLU A 9 -5.27 7.86 -10.83
CA GLU A 9 -4.95 6.72 -9.97
C GLU A 9 -6.17 6.39 -9.11
N ASN A 10 -6.83 5.27 -9.41
CA ASN A 10 -7.92 4.76 -8.59
C ASN A 10 -7.33 4.26 -7.24
N PRO A 11 -7.96 4.53 -6.07
CA PRO A 11 -7.52 4.04 -4.77
C PRO A 11 -7.17 2.54 -4.74
N VAL A 12 -7.86 1.69 -5.51
CA VAL A 12 -7.51 0.26 -5.65
C VAL A 12 -6.14 0.04 -6.29
N SER A 13 -5.79 0.85 -7.30
CA SER A 13 -4.46 0.80 -7.92
C SER A 13 -3.38 1.22 -6.95
N ASN A 14 -3.65 2.21 -6.09
CA ASN A 14 -2.67 2.69 -5.11
C ASN A 14 -2.47 1.68 -3.98
N PHE A 15 -3.55 1.07 -3.49
CA PHE A 15 -3.47 -0.04 -2.55
C PHE A 15 -2.62 -1.19 -3.10
N ARG A 16 -2.90 -1.65 -4.33
CA ARG A 16 -2.14 -2.74 -4.95
C ARG A 16 -0.66 -2.42 -5.10
N LYS A 17 -0.31 -1.17 -5.45
CA LYS A 17 1.08 -0.73 -5.54
C LYS A 17 1.77 -0.74 -4.17
N SER A 18 1.16 -0.12 -3.16
CA SER A 18 1.73 -0.09 -1.81
C SER A 18 1.85 -1.48 -1.19
N PHE A 19 0.85 -2.33 -1.40
CA PHE A 19 0.87 -3.71 -0.91
C PHE A 19 1.95 -4.54 -1.59
N LYS A 20 2.08 -4.45 -2.92
CA LYS A 20 3.16 -5.14 -3.64
C LYS A 20 4.54 -4.70 -3.16
N ARG A 21 4.74 -3.40 -2.94
CA ARG A 21 6.00 -2.88 -2.42
C ARG A 21 6.30 -3.42 -1.02
N LEU A 22 5.27 -3.57 -0.17
CA LEU A 22 5.41 -4.18 1.14
C LEU A 22 5.83 -5.66 1.04
N GLU A 23 5.25 -6.43 0.11
CA GLU A 23 5.67 -7.81 -0.16
C GLU A 23 7.14 -7.89 -0.60
N GLU A 24 7.58 -7.00 -1.49
CA GLU A 24 8.98 -6.92 -1.92
C GLU A 24 9.93 -6.61 -0.75
N ILE A 25 9.53 -5.73 0.18
CA ILE A 25 10.33 -5.43 1.36
C ILE A 25 10.41 -6.63 2.31
N LEU A 26 9.32 -7.40 2.46
CA LEU A 26 9.32 -8.61 3.28
C LEU A 26 10.26 -9.65 2.68
N ASP A 27 10.21 -9.87 1.37
CA ASP A 27 11.12 -10.78 0.67
C ASP A 27 12.58 -10.40 0.89
N LYS A 28 12.91 -9.10 0.80
CA LYS A 28 14.25 -8.59 1.10
C LYS A 28 14.69 -8.85 2.53
N LEU A 29 13.81 -8.58 3.50
CA LEU A 29 14.11 -8.77 4.93
C LEU A 29 14.13 -10.24 5.36
N GLU A 30 13.60 -11.16 4.56
CA GLU A 30 13.61 -12.59 4.86
C GLU A 30 14.74 -13.32 4.12
N ASN A 31 15.01 -12.94 2.86
CA ASN A 31 15.87 -13.70 1.95
C ASN A 31 17.17 -12.98 1.57
N GLU A 32 17.25 -11.64 1.67
CA GLU A 32 18.42 -10.85 1.21
C GLU A 32 19.26 -10.27 2.37
N VAL A 33 18.97 -10.61 3.62
CA VAL A 33 19.62 -10.00 4.82
C VAL A 33 21.11 -10.28 4.93
N GLU A 34 21.59 -11.44 4.46
CA GLU A 34 23.01 -11.82 4.57
C GLU A 34 23.93 -10.92 3.73
N ASP A 35 23.41 -10.34 2.64
CA ASP A 35 24.14 -9.48 1.71
C ASP A 35 23.83 -7.98 1.89
N GLU A 36 22.84 -7.62 2.71
CA GLU A 36 22.43 -6.23 2.97
C GLU A 36 23.16 -5.59 4.17
N SER A 37 23.45 -4.28 4.06
CA SER A 37 24.00 -3.52 5.18
C SER A 37 22.93 -3.26 6.25
N LEU A 38 23.36 -3.09 7.51
CA LEU A 38 22.47 -2.74 8.62
C LEU A 38 21.64 -1.47 8.34
N GLU A 39 22.22 -0.51 7.61
CA GLU A 39 21.55 0.73 7.23
C GLU A 39 20.42 0.49 6.23
N GLU A 40 20.62 -0.40 5.26
CA GLU A 40 19.58 -0.79 4.31
C GLU A 40 18.47 -1.61 5.00
N ILE A 41 18.81 -2.52 5.91
CA ILE A 41 17.82 -3.25 6.73
C ILE A 41 16.93 -2.28 7.51
N VAL A 42 17.52 -1.26 8.16
CA VAL A 42 16.76 -0.24 8.91
C VAL A 42 15.88 0.59 7.98
N LYS A 43 16.34 0.88 6.76
CA LYS A 43 15.58 1.62 5.76
C LYS A 43 14.39 0.82 5.23
N ASN A 44 14.61 -0.44 4.85
CA ASN A 44 13.56 -1.38 4.42
C ASN A 44 12.49 -1.53 5.52
N TYR A 45 12.91 -1.68 6.78
CA TYR A 45 11.96 -1.74 7.91
C TYR A 45 11.11 -0.47 8.07
N LYS A 46 11.73 0.73 8.00
CA LYS A 46 11.00 2.01 8.07
C LYS A 46 10.03 2.20 6.92
N GLU A 47 10.44 1.81 5.71
CA GLU A 47 9.58 1.85 4.53
C GLU A 47 8.38 0.90 4.70
N GLY A 48 8.63 -0.34 5.16
CA GLY A 48 7.58 -1.32 5.44
C GLY A 48 6.55 -0.82 6.45
N LEU A 49 6.98 -0.16 7.53
CA LEU A 49 6.05 0.46 8.50
C LEU A 49 5.20 1.58 7.89
N THR A 50 5.77 2.35 6.97
CA THR A 50 5.05 3.43 6.28
C THR A 50 3.98 2.85 5.35
N LEU A 51 4.34 1.87 4.52
CA LEU A 51 3.43 1.19 3.60
C LEU A 51 2.31 0.45 4.35
N LEU A 52 2.63 -0.21 5.47
CA LEU A 52 1.64 -0.86 6.31
C LEU A 52 0.59 0.13 6.83
N LYS A 53 1.04 1.32 7.27
CA LYS A 53 0.15 2.39 7.74
C LYS A 53 -0.76 2.89 6.61
N GLU A 54 -0.22 3.06 5.41
CA GLU A 54 -0.99 3.48 4.23
C GLU A 54 -2.03 2.44 3.83
N CYS A 55 -1.64 1.16 3.75
CA CYS A 55 -2.55 0.07 3.42
C CYS A 55 -3.73 0.00 4.40
N ARG A 56 -3.46 0.10 5.71
CA ARG A 56 -4.50 0.13 6.75
C ARG A 56 -5.44 1.31 6.59
N LYS A 57 -4.92 2.49 6.26
CA LYS A 57 -5.74 3.68 6.01
C LYS A 57 -6.69 3.47 4.83
N MET A 58 -6.18 2.94 3.72
CA MET A 58 -7.01 2.67 2.53
C MET A 58 -8.09 1.62 2.81
N LEU A 59 -7.76 0.57 3.58
CA LEU A 59 -8.75 -0.43 3.98
C LEU A 59 -9.84 0.16 4.87
N ALA A 60 -9.49 1.01 5.85
CA ALA A 60 -10.46 1.68 6.70
C ALA A 60 -11.39 2.62 5.89
N GLU A 61 -10.85 3.33 4.90
CA GLU A 61 -11.65 4.17 4.00
C GLU A 61 -12.61 3.34 3.14
N ALA A 62 -12.19 2.15 2.69
CA ALA A 62 -13.04 1.22 1.95
C ALA A 62 -14.14 0.62 2.84
N GLU A 63 -13.81 0.21 4.06
CA GLU A 63 -14.76 -0.31 5.05
C GLU A 63 -15.84 0.73 5.38
N LEU A 64 -15.45 1.99 5.61
CA LEU A 64 -16.39 3.08 5.86
C LEU A 64 -17.34 3.32 4.67
N GLN A 65 -16.87 3.15 3.44
CA GLN A 65 -17.73 3.26 2.25
C GLN A 65 -18.75 2.12 2.19
N ILE A 66 -18.33 0.89 2.48
CA ILE A 66 -19.21 -0.29 2.54
C ILE A 66 -20.27 -0.12 3.63
N GLU A 67 -19.87 0.37 4.81
CA GLU A 67 -20.78 0.63 5.93
C GLU A 67 -21.87 1.65 5.55
N LYS A 68 -21.47 2.77 4.93
CA LYS A 68 -22.41 3.82 4.48
C LYS A 68 -23.46 3.27 3.53
N ILE A 69 -23.03 2.57 2.48
CA ILE A 69 -23.94 1.95 1.51
C ILE A 69 -24.90 0.98 2.23
N SER A 70 -24.37 0.14 3.12
CA SER A 70 -25.16 -0.84 3.88
C SER A 70 -26.17 -0.21 4.85
N THR A 71 -25.93 1.03 5.29
CA THR A 71 -26.87 1.80 6.12
C THR A 71 -27.89 2.58 5.30
N GLU A 72 -27.51 3.06 4.11
CA GLU A 72 -28.40 3.76 3.18
C GLU A 72 -29.46 2.82 2.59
N ASP A 73 -29.10 1.57 2.30
CA ASP A 73 -30.03 0.53 1.81
C ASP A 73 -31.09 0.08 2.85
N LYS A 74 -30.95 0.46 4.12
CA LYS A 74 -31.87 0.07 5.22
C LYS A 74 -32.91 1.14 5.59
N ASN A 75 -32.91 2.29 4.92
CA ASN A 75 -33.90 3.37 5.07
C ASN A 75 -34.84 3.44 3.86
#